data_AF-A0A925AW28-F1
#
_entry.id   AF-A0A925AW28-F1
#
_cell.length_a   1.000
_cell.length_b   1.000
_cell.length_c   1.000
_cell.angle_alpha   90.00
_cell.angle_beta   90.00
_cell.angle_gamma   90.00
#
_symmetry.space_group_name_H-M   'P 1'
#
loop_
_entity.id
_entity.type
_entity.pdbx_description
1 polymer ?
#
loop_
_entity_poly.entity_id
_entity_poly.type
_entity_poly.pdbx_seq_one_letter_code
_entity_poly.pdbx_strand_id
1 'polypeptide(L)'
;MPEAVILAAIADELLLRTVSWFLKEHGYDVLEASDSAGIFEYLDSTVPDLLLLDVTADTMPDPGALERIKADVPWRDMPVLLLATLPPDDNTIRLLSLGATDFIGKPFRVRELLARIQVQLRIHQMLVEARTELRTAEEELHRARSQAESQKKLVGILNEVSGDFTPDEIYHLVVRRAARALNITHCSLILGQADDEQALVSSAFENPALRNLEIKLVRYPEIRAALERGGPVLIADIDADPMFQGVRSEWASEGMDPGIRSVLAIPFQLDRIQSGVFLLRTLKNEPPLTPEHAEFADAIIRTATGAIRKAKTLEITKADKMRLEELASTDSLTSLLNRRALMERLEAELDRARRYEHGLVLLMIDLDHFKSINDGHGHPFGDLVLQDLARLLEHEVRSVDIVARYGGEEFVVVLPEQGKEGALVFAERVRTHVEGHSISTGGGNGNGKISLTVSIGLSEFPLNGIQTPGELIARADEALYRAKAAGRNHVSL
;
A
#
# COMPACT_ATOMS: atom_id res chain seq x y z
N MET A 1 39.53 -9.61 41.47
CA MET A 1 39.15 -10.63 40.48
C MET A 1 38.23 -11.58 41.23
N PRO A 2 37.14 -12.09 40.65
CA PRO A 2 36.51 -13.27 41.26
C PRO A 2 37.61 -14.33 41.43
N GLU A 3 37.66 -14.96 42.60
CA GLU A 3 38.62 -16.03 42.87
C GLU A 3 38.25 -17.19 41.94
N ALA A 4 39.10 -17.48 40.95
CA ALA A 4 38.83 -18.57 40.02
C ALA A 4 38.90 -19.90 40.79
N VAL A 5 37.91 -20.77 40.57
CA VAL A 5 37.77 -22.05 41.25
C VAL A 5 38.54 -23.11 40.48
N ILE A 6 39.59 -23.64 41.09
CA ILE A 6 40.43 -24.71 40.52
C ILE A 6 40.11 -26.02 41.23
N LEU A 7 39.70 -27.03 40.46
CA LEU A 7 39.60 -28.39 40.95
C LEU A 7 40.96 -29.09 40.80
N ALA A 8 41.67 -29.29 41.90
CA ALA A 8 42.93 -30.02 41.95
C ALA A 8 42.66 -31.50 42.23
N ALA A 9 42.76 -32.31 41.18
CA ALA A 9 42.61 -33.76 41.21
C ALA A 9 44.00 -34.43 41.25
N ILE A 10 44.50 -34.74 42.44
CA ILE A 10 45.87 -35.23 42.68
C ILE A 10 45.84 -36.38 43.69
N ALA A 11 46.30 -37.57 43.28
CA ALA A 11 46.27 -38.76 44.12
C ALA A 11 47.30 -38.74 45.26
N ASP A 12 48.47 -38.13 45.05
CA ASP A 12 49.48 -37.95 46.10
C ASP A 12 49.01 -36.85 47.08
N GLU A 13 48.65 -37.23 48.31
CA GLU A 13 48.15 -36.30 49.33
C GLU A 13 49.14 -35.18 49.68
N LEU A 14 50.44 -35.45 49.68
CA LEU A 14 51.46 -34.45 49.99
C LEU A 14 51.55 -33.43 48.85
N LEU A 15 51.52 -33.91 47.61
CA LEU A 15 51.49 -33.04 46.43
C LEU A 15 50.19 -32.24 46.37
N LEU A 16 49.03 -32.86 46.61
CA LEU A 16 47.73 -32.21 46.65
C LEU A 16 47.72 -31.07 47.67
N ARG A 17 48.16 -31.32 48.91
CA ARG A 17 48.26 -30.27 49.95
C ARG A 17 49.21 -29.15 49.55
N THR A 18 50.36 -29.48 48.96
CA THR A 18 51.36 -28.49 48.55
C THR A 18 50.86 -27.60 47.43
N VAL A 19 50.27 -28.19 46.38
CA VAL A 19 49.70 -27.48 45.24
C VAL A 19 48.50 -26.63 45.69
N SER A 20 47.61 -27.19 46.50
CA SER A 20 46.42 -26.49 46.99
C SER A 20 46.77 -25.31 47.88
N TRP A 21 47.73 -25.47 48.81
CA TRP A 21 48.23 -24.36 49.63
C TRP A 21 48.80 -23.25 48.75
N PHE A 22 49.65 -23.62 47.80
CA PHE A 22 50.29 -22.68 46.91
C PHE A 22 49.26 -21.89 46.05
N LEU A 23 48.25 -22.56 45.51
CA LEU A 23 47.19 -21.93 44.72
C LEU A 23 46.31 -21.00 45.59
N LYS A 24 45.95 -21.42 46.81
CA LYS A 24 45.21 -20.61 47.78
C LYS A 24 45.97 -19.33 48.14
N GLU A 25 47.28 -19.40 48.38
CA GLU A 25 48.14 -18.22 48.63
C GLU A 25 48.18 -17.24 47.46
N HIS A 26 47.85 -17.69 46.23
CA HIS A 26 47.81 -16.85 45.03
C HIS A 26 46.40 -16.40 44.66
N GLY A 27 45.42 -16.56 45.56
CA GLY A 27 44.06 -16.05 45.43
C GLY A 27 43.15 -16.90 44.55
N TYR A 28 43.41 -18.21 44.46
CA TYR A 28 42.51 -19.17 43.82
C TYR A 28 41.71 -19.93 44.88
N ASP A 29 40.43 -20.16 44.61
CA ASP A 29 39.62 -21.11 45.36
C ASP A 29 39.97 -22.52 44.88
N VAL A 30 40.31 -23.42 45.80
CA VAL A 30 40.76 -24.77 45.42
C VAL A 30 39.84 -25.83 45.98
N LEU A 31 39.24 -26.61 45.09
CA LEU A 31 38.53 -27.84 45.38
C LEU A 31 39.54 -29.00 45.29
N GLU A 32 39.58 -29.88 46.28
CA GLU A 32 40.63 -30.90 46.42
C GLU A 32 40.01 -32.29 46.20
N ALA A 33 40.43 -32.99 45.16
CA ALA A 33 40.01 -34.36 44.87
C ALA A 33 41.23 -35.30 44.86
N SER A 34 41.18 -36.38 45.61
CA SER A 34 42.23 -37.41 45.64
C SER A 34 41.91 -38.63 44.74
N ASP A 35 40.68 -38.72 44.23
CA ASP A 35 40.23 -39.76 43.33
C ASP A 35 39.22 -39.23 42.28
N SER A 36 38.86 -40.04 41.27
CA SER A 36 37.88 -39.61 40.25
C SER A 36 36.45 -39.54 40.76
N ALA A 37 36.10 -40.22 41.86
CA ALA A 37 34.77 -40.08 42.43
C ALA A 37 34.58 -38.65 42.97
N GLY A 38 35.59 -38.12 43.66
CA GLY A 38 35.65 -36.74 44.12
C GLY A 38 35.61 -35.73 42.99
N ILE A 39 36.21 -36.01 41.82
CA ILE A 39 36.10 -35.12 40.65
C ILE A 39 34.63 -34.89 40.30
N PHE A 40 33.85 -35.97 40.12
CA PHE A 40 32.44 -35.84 39.74
C PHE A 40 31.56 -35.29 40.86
N GLU A 41 31.85 -35.58 42.13
CA GLU A 41 31.14 -34.97 43.27
C GLU A 41 31.24 -33.44 43.25
N TYR A 42 32.44 -32.91 42.95
CA TYR A 42 32.62 -31.46 42.79
C TYR A 42 31.99 -30.93 41.51
N LEU A 43 32.08 -31.64 40.38
CA LEU A 43 31.48 -31.20 39.11
C LEU A 43 29.94 -31.18 39.15
N ASP A 44 29.33 -32.05 39.95
CA ASP A 44 27.86 -32.09 40.15
C ASP A 44 27.36 -30.93 41.01
N SER A 45 28.23 -30.36 41.87
CA SER A 45 27.86 -29.31 42.83
C SER A 45 28.32 -27.91 42.43
N THR A 46 29.39 -27.80 41.63
CA THR A 46 30.03 -26.56 41.23
C THR A 46 30.60 -26.70 39.82
N VAL A 47 30.72 -25.60 39.07
CA VAL A 47 31.44 -25.58 37.78
C VAL A 47 32.80 -24.91 37.99
N PRO A 48 33.90 -25.67 38.11
CA PRO A 48 35.23 -25.09 38.26
C PRO A 48 35.67 -24.38 36.99
N ASP A 49 36.52 -23.38 37.12
CA ASP A 49 37.13 -22.64 36.01
C ASP A 49 38.29 -23.40 35.37
N LEU A 50 38.91 -24.36 36.10
CA LEU A 50 39.98 -25.21 35.61
C LEU A 50 40.07 -26.52 36.39
N LEU A 51 40.33 -27.63 35.70
CA LEU A 51 40.69 -28.91 36.31
C LEU A 51 42.20 -29.11 36.19
N LEU A 52 42.89 -29.17 37.33
CA LEU A 52 44.29 -29.54 37.42
C LEU A 52 44.39 -31.01 37.76
N LEU A 53 45.01 -31.80 36.88
CA LEU A 53 44.88 -33.24 36.91
C LEU A 53 46.22 -33.95 36.95
N ASP A 54 46.47 -34.69 38.02
CA ASP A 54 47.68 -35.50 38.14
C ASP A 54 47.63 -36.76 37.30
N VAL A 55 48.55 -36.88 36.34
CA VAL A 55 48.70 -38.07 35.51
C VAL A 55 49.83 -38.93 36.07
N THR A 56 49.47 -40.15 36.49
CA THR A 56 50.43 -41.19 36.90
C THR A 56 50.17 -42.47 36.09
N ALA A 57 51.17 -43.36 36.02
CA ALA A 57 51.09 -44.59 35.23
C ALA A 57 49.91 -45.51 35.64
N ASP A 58 49.44 -45.42 36.89
CA ASP A 58 48.41 -46.30 37.47
C ASP A 58 47.22 -45.55 38.12
N THR A 59 47.07 -44.22 38.00
CA THR A 59 45.97 -43.49 38.67
C THR A 59 45.44 -42.25 37.93
N MET A 60 44.09 -42.16 37.96
CA MET A 60 43.09 -41.11 37.72
C MET A 60 43.37 -39.87 36.83
N PRO A 61 42.40 -39.46 35.98
CA PRO A 61 41.15 -40.12 35.66
C PRO A 61 41.44 -41.25 34.67
N ASP A 62 40.55 -42.22 34.60
CA ASP A 62 40.53 -43.05 33.41
C ASP A 62 40.23 -42.16 32.19
N PRO A 63 40.77 -42.48 31.00
CA PRO A 63 40.51 -41.68 29.80
C PRO A 63 39.01 -41.46 29.49
N GLY A 64 38.13 -42.34 29.98
CA GLY A 64 36.67 -42.19 29.88
C GLY A 64 36.09 -41.05 30.71
N ALA A 65 36.65 -40.72 31.87
CA ALA A 65 36.18 -39.60 32.68
C ALA A 65 36.46 -38.24 32.00
N LEU A 66 37.62 -38.05 31.37
CA LEU A 66 37.89 -36.83 30.60
C LEU A 66 36.97 -36.72 29.39
N GLU A 67 36.74 -37.82 28.68
CA GLU A 67 35.81 -37.87 27.54
C GLU A 67 34.39 -37.44 27.96
N ARG A 68 33.92 -37.92 29.13
CA ARG A 68 32.63 -37.51 29.71
C ARG A 68 32.59 -36.02 30.06
N ILE A 69 33.63 -35.49 30.71
CA ILE A 69 33.74 -34.06 31.04
C ILE A 69 33.67 -33.21 29.77
N LYS A 70 34.30 -33.66 28.68
CA LYS A 70 34.30 -32.95 27.39
C LYS A 70 33.03 -33.14 26.57
N ALA A 71 32.23 -34.16 26.85
CA ALA A 71 30.94 -34.37 26.20
C ALA A 71 29.84 -33.46 26.76
N ASP A 72 29.82 -33.24 28.08
CA ASP A 72 28.67 -32.65 28.77
C ASP A 72 28.79 -31.12 28.96
N VAL A 73 27.67 -30.41 28.76
CA VAL A 73 27.52 -29.01 29.19
C VAL A 73 27.08 -29.04 30.65
N PRO A 74 27.77 -28.35 31.59
CA PRO A 74 28.59 -27.14 31.37
C PRO A 74 30.11 -27.33 31.23
N TRP A 75 30.67 -28.53 31.47
CA TRP A 75 32.12 -28.71 31.64
C TRP A 75 32.93 -28.85 30.34
N ARG A 76 32.25 -28.99 29.21
CA ARG A 76 32.85 -29.15 27.87
C ARG A 76 34.04 -28.23 27.61
N ASP A 77 33.92 -26.95 27.96
CA ASP A 77 34.94 -25.93 27.69
C ASP A 77 35.86 -25.62 28.87
N MET A 78 35.67 -26.28 30.01
CA MET A 78 36.54 -26.14 31.17
C MET A 78 37.95 -26.63 30.78
N PRO A 79 39.00 -25.80 30.93
CA PRO A 79 40.37 -26.22 30.64
C PRO A 79 40.81 -27.33 31.59
N VAL A 80 41.59 -28.28 31.06
CA VAL A 80 42.13 -29.40 31.84
C VAL A 80 43.65 -29.42 31.68
N LEU A 81 44.36 -29.02 32.73
CA LEU A 81 45.81 -28.95 32.77
C LEU A 81 46.37 -30.21 33.44
N LEU A 82 47.23 -30.95 32.74
CA LEU A 82 47.79 -32.21 33.25
C LEU A 82 49.10 -31.96 34.02
N LEU A 83 49.32 -32.62 35.17
CA LEU A 83 50.61 -32.75 35.84
C LEU A 83 51.20 -34.12 35.47
N ALA A 84 52.19 -34.17 34.59
CA ALA A 84 52.73 -35.43 34.05
C ALA A 84 54.22 -35.62 34.38
N THR A 85 54.73 -36.85 34.26
CA THR A 85 56.18 -37.10 34.27
C THR A 85 56.83 -36.64 32.96
N LEU A 86 58.13 -36.34 32.98
CA LEU A 86 58.92 -36.04 31.77
C LEU A 86 59.94 -37.15 31.49
N PRO A 87 60.00 -37.67 30.25
CA PRO A 87 59.12 -37.39 29.11
C PRO A 87 57.66 -37.86 29.34
N PRO A 88 56.66 -37.27 28.67
CA PRO A 88 55.27 -37.69 28.81
C PRO A 88 55.08 -39.13 28.33
N ASP A 89 54.27 -39.88 29.04
CA ASP A 89 53.89 -41.26 28.68
C ASP A 89 52.72 -41.30 27.69
N ASP A 90 52.40 -42.49 27.20
CA ASP A 90 51.30 -42.72 26.25
C ASP A 90 49.95 -42.27 26.81
N ASN A 91 49.75 -42.35 28.14
CA ASN A 91 48.52 -41.92 28.79
C ASN A 91 48.34 -40.39 28.73
N THR A 92 49.40 -39.62 29.00
CA THR A 92 49.42 -38.16 28.87
C THR A 92 49.10 -37.74 27.44
N ILE A 93 49.72 -38.38 26.44
CA ILE A 93 49.48 -38.11 25.01
C ILE A 93 48.02 -38.42 24.64
N ARG A 94 47.47 -39.51 25.18
CA ARG A 94 46.07 -39.89 24.96
C ARG A 94 45.10 -38.87 25.55
N LEU A 95 45.35 -38.37 26.77
CA LEU A 95 44.49 -37.37 27.41
C LEU A 95 44.48 -36.02 26.66
N LEU A 96 45.62 -35.60 26.09
CA LEU A 96 45.67 -34.43 25.20
C LEU A 96 44.76 -34.63 23.97
N SER A 97 44.77 -35.83 23.38
CA SER A 97 43.92 -36.16 22.23
C SER A 97 42.41 -36.19 22.57
N LEU A 98 42.08 -36.36 23.86
CA LEU A 98 40.70 -36.37 24.38
C LEU A 98 40.23 -34.99 24.87
N GLY A 99 41.05 -33.95 24.72
CA GLY A 99 40.65 -32.57 25.00
C GLY A 99 41.29 -31.94 26.23
N ALA A 100 42.29 -32.58 26.85
CA ALA A 100 43.15 -31.86 27.80
C ALA A 100 43.87 -30.71 27.09
N THR A 101 43.96 -29.56 27.73
CA THR A 101 44.38 -28.32 27.06
C THR A 101 45.88 -28.13 27.04
N ASP A 102 46.60 -28.62 28.07
CA ASP A 102 48.06 -28.54 28.17
C ASP A 102 48.56 -29.50 29.27
N PHE A 103 49.88 -29.65 29.40
CA PHE A 103 50.51 -30.37 30.51
C PHE A 103 51.73 -29.63 31.10
N ILE A 104 52.09 -29.98 32.32
CA ILE A 104 53.30 -29.53 33.00
C ILE A 104 54.07 -30.72 33.60
N GLY A 105 55.39 -30.71 33.44
CA GLY A 105 56.26 -31.80 33.85
C GLY A 105 56.65 -31.77 35.32
N LYS A 106 56.61 -32.91 36.00
CA LYS A 106 57.12 -33.10 37.37
C LYS A 106 58.63 -33.43 37.37
N PRO A 107 59.43 -32.84 38.29
CA PRO A 107 59.08 -31.77 39.22
C PRO A 107 58.92 -30.43 38.48
N PHE A 108 57.86 -29.68 38.80
CA PHE A 108 57.58 -28.39 38.16
C PHE A 108 58.03 -27.20 39.02
N ARG A 109 58.32 -26.08 38.35
CA ARG A 109 58.49 -24.79 39.04
C ARG A 109 57.13 -24.17 39.28
N VAL A 110 56.90 -23.75 40.51
CA VAL A 110 55.67 -23.06 40.94
C VAL A 110 55.26 -21.91 40.00
N ARG A 111 56.22 -21.07 39.60
CA ARG A 111 55.98 -19.95 38.68
C ARG A 111 55.54 -20.40 37.28
N GLU A 112 55.97 -21.58 36.83
CA GLU A 112 55.54 -22.15 35.54
C GLU A 112 54.10 -22.66 35.63
N LEU A 113 53.76 -23.38 36.71
CA LEU A 113 52.39 -23.85 36.95
C LEU A 113 51.40 -22.69 36.96
N LEU A 114 51.71 -21.61 37.69
CA LEU A 114 50.90 -20.39 37.67
C LEU A 114 50.73 -19.80 36.29
N ALA A 115 51.83 -19.65 35.55
CA ALA A 115 51.78 -19.02 34.24
C ALA A 115 50.86 -19.82 33.30
N ARG A 116 50.93 -21.15 33.34
CA ARG A 116 50.04 -22.03 32.56
C ARG A 116 48.58 -21.91 33.03
N ILE A 117 48.32 -21.97 34.33
CA ILE A 117 46.97 -21.78 34.88
C ILE A 117 46.37 -20.43 34.44
N GLN A 118 47.13 -19.34 34.56
CA GLN A 118 46.68 -18.01 34.16
C GLN A 118 46.36 -17.92 32.67
N VAL A 119 47.17 -18.55 31.80
CA VAL A 119 46.91 -18.61 30.36
C VAL A 119 45.62 -19.40 30.09
N GLN A 120 45.45 -20.56 30.72
CA GLN A 120 44.27 -21.40 30.54
C GLN A 120 42.98 -20.71 30.99
N LEU A 121 43.00 -20.08 32.17
CA LEU A 121 41.87 -19.31 32.69
C LEU A 121 41.51 -18.13 31.77
N ARG A 122 42.51 -17.41 31.24
CA ARG A 122 42.27 -16.30 30.30
C ARG A 122 41.60 -16.78 29.02
N ILE A 123 42.07 -17.90 28.45
CA ILE A 123 41.48 -18.48 27.24
C ILE A 123 40.05 -18.93 27.50
N HIS A 124 39.80 -19.59 28.64
CA HIS A 124 38.47 -20.02 29.03
C HIS A 124 37.50 -18.84 29.18
N GLN A 125 37.93 -17.78 29.88
CA GLN A 125 37.13 -16.57 30.05
C GLN A 125 36.75 -15.92 28.70
N MET A 126 37.72 -15.77 27.78
CA MET A 126 37.44 -15.23 26.45
C MET A 126 36.45 -16.10 25.66
N LEU A 127 36.51 -17.43 25.81
CA LEU A 127 35.60 -18.35 25.13
C LEU A 127 34.17 -18.25 25.70
N VAL A 128 34.03 -18.15 27.02
CA VAL A 128 32.74 -17.94 27.68
C VAL A 128 32.13 -16.61 27.24
N GLU A 129 32.90 -15.53 27.28
CA GLU A 129 32.48 -14.19 26.83
C GLU A 129 32.00 -14.21 25.37
N ALA A 130 32.82 -14.73 24.44
CA ALA A 130 32.47 -14.81 23.03
C ALA A 130 31.19 -15.61 22.75
N ARG A 131 30.93 -16.70 23.51
CA ARG A 131 29.69 -17.47 23.36
C ARG A 131 28.47 -16.74 23.90
N THR A 132 28.63 -16.03 25.02
CA THR A 132 27.53 -15.22 25.55
C THR A 132 27.15 -14.10 24.57
N GLU A 133 28.14 -13.42 23.99
CA GLU A 133 27.93 -12.42 22.94
C GLU A 133 27.26 -13.02 21.71
N LEU A 134 27.77 -14.15 21.21
CA LEU A 134 27.18 -14.83 20.05
C LEU A 134 25.71 -15.18 20.29
N ARG A 135 25.38 -15.76 21.45
CA ARG A 135 24.00 -16.09 21.79
C ARG A 135 23.10 -14.86 21.81
N THR A 136 23.55 -13.75 22.40
CA THR A 136 22.77 -12.50 22.41
C THR A 136 22.58 -11.95 20.99
N ALA A 137 23.62 -11.98 20.16
CA ALA A 137 23.54 -11.52 18.78
C ALA A 137 22.61 -12.39 17.93
N GLU A 138 22.60 -13.71 18.14
CA GLU A 138 21.66 -14.63 17.49
C GLU A 138 20.21 -14.33 17.86
N GLU A 139 19.93 -14.07 19.15
CA GLU A 139 18.60 -13.69 19.63
C GLU A 139 18.15 -12.34 19.04
N GLU A 140 19.02 -11.34 18.98
CA GLU A 140 18.74 -10.04 18.34
C GLU A 140 18.50 -10.18 16.83
N LEU A 141 19.34 -10.95 16.14
CA LEU A 141 19.21 -11.20 14.70
C LEU A 141 17.89 -11.92 14.38
N HIS A 142 17.48 -12.88 15.22
CA HIS A 142 16.22 -13.59 15.06
C HIS A 142 15.02 -12.62 15.18
N ARG A 143 15.04 -11.73 16.19
CA ARG A 143 14.02 -10.69 16.34
C ARG A 143 13.99 -9.72 15.15
N ALA A 144 15.15 -9.24 14.71
CA ALA A 144 15.25 -8.32 13.57
C ALA A 144 14.76 -8.96 12.26
N ARG A 145 15.07 -10.24 12.02
CA ARG A 145 14.58 -10.98 10.85
C ARG A 145 13.06 -11.13 10.86
N SER A 146 12.48 -11.50 12.02
CA SER A 146 11.03 -11.62 12.17
C SER A 146 10.31 -10.28 11.92
N GLN A 147 10.88 -9.18 12.42
CA GLN A 147 10.35 -7.84 12.18
C GLN A 147 10.44 -7.44 10.69
N ALA A 148 11.57 -7.70 10.03
CA ALA A 148 11.75 -7.40 8.62
C ALA A 148 10.80 -8.23 7.72
N GLU A 149 10.55 -9.49 8.08
CA GLU A 149 9.62 -10.35 7.33
C GLU A 149 8.17 -9.90 7.48
N SER A 150 7.77 -9.49 8.69
CA SER A 150 6.47 -8.87 8.95
C SER A 150 6.29 -7.55 8.18
N GLN A 151 7.32 -6.69 8.14
CA GLN A 151 7.31 -5.47 7.32
C GLN A 151 7.21 -5.77 5.82
N LYS A 152 7.92 -6.80 5.33
CA LYS A 152 7.87 -7.20 3.91
C LYS A 152 6.49 -7.74 3.51
N LYS A 153 5.84 -8.51 4.39
CA LYS A 153 4.44 -8.97 4.20
C LYS A 153 3.48 -7.78 4.12
N LEU A 154 3.63 -6.79 4.99
CA LEU A 154 2.89 -5.53 4.92
C LEU A 154 3.13 -4.83 3.59
N VAL A 155 4.37 -4.50 3.23
CA VAL A 155 4.70 -3.78 1.97
C VAL A 155 4.18 -4.48 0.71
N GLY A 156 4.22 -5.81 0.66
CA GLY A 156 3.63 -6.59 -0.44
C GLY A 156 2.11 -6.44 -0.55
N ILE A 157 1.41 -6.32 0.58
CA ILE A 157 -0.04 -6.03 0.61
C ILE A 157 -0.32 -4.58 0.18
N LEU A 158 0.52 -3.62 0.61
CA LEU A 158 0.33 -2.19 0.34
C LEU A 158 0.51 -1.84 -1.15
N ASN A 159 1.47 -2.47 -1.84
CA ASN A 159 1.77 -2.16 -3.25
C ASN A 159 0.71 -2.67 -4.24
N GLU A 160 -0.06 -3.70 -3.90
CA GLU A 160 -1.11 -4.22 -4.79
C GLU A 160 -2.42 -3.42 -4.70
N VAL A 161 -2.70 -2.76 -3.57
CA VAL A 161 -3.91 -1.91 -3.41
C VAL A 161 -3.81 -0.60 -4.22
N SER A 162 -2.69 -0.38 -4.91
CA SER A 162 -2.43 0.82 -5.72
C SER A 162 -2.86 0.72 -7.19
N GLY A 163 -3.50 -0.40 -7.60
CA GLY A 163 -4.11 -0.52 -8.94
C GLY A 163 -5.43 0.26 -9.07
N ASP A 164 -5.97 0.32 -10.29
CA ASP A 164 -7.29 0.91 -10.58
C ASP A 164 -8.41 0.00 -10.06
N PHE A 165 -8.60 -0.03 -8.73
CA PHE A 165 -9.64 -0.82 -8.07
C PHE A 165 -10.78 0.07 -7.57
N THR A 166 -12.00 -0.43 -7.70
CA THR A 166 -13.19 0.14 -7.05
C THR A 166 -13.13 -0.06 -5.53
N PRO A 167 -13.85 0.76 -4.72
CA PRO A 167 -13.90 0.58 -3.27
C PRO A 167 -14.27 -0.84 -2.84
N ASP A 168 -15.22 -1.47 -3.53
CA ASP A 168 -15.67 -2.84 -3.25
C ASP A 168 -14.58 -3.89 -3.47
N GLU A 169 -13.79 -3.72 -4.54
CA GLU A 169 -12.64 -4.60 -4.82
C GLU A 169 -11.56 -4.46 -3.75
N ILE A 170 -11.35 -3.22 -3.26
CA ILE A 170 -10.41 -2.97 -2.17
C ILE A 170 -10.90 -3.63 -0.88
N TYR A 171 -12.20 -3.53 -0.53
CA TYR A 171 -12.75 -4.20 0.66
C TYR A 171 -12.57 -5.72 0.60
N HIS A 172 -12.88 -6.34 -0.55
CA HIS A 172 -12.68 -7.77 -0.75
C HIS A 172 -11.21 -8.19 -0.66
N LEU A 173 -10.30 -7.40 -1.23
CA LEU A 173 -8.87 -7.65 -1.19
C LEU A 173 -8.34 -7.59 0.24
N VAL A 174 -8.74 -6.58 1.00
CA VAL A 174 -8.34 -6.37 2.41
C VAL A 174 -8.76 -7.55 3.28
N VAL A 175 -10.04 -7.92 3.23
CA VAL A 175 -10.60 -9.04 4.00
C VAL A 175 -9.86 -10.33 3.67
N ARG A 176 -9.67 -10.64 2.38
CA ARG A 176 -8.97 -11.85 1.93
C ARG A 176 -7.51 -11.89 2.35
N ARG A 177 -6.80 -10.75 2.29
CA ARG A 177 -5.37 -10.66 2.62
C ARG A 177 -5.16 -10.75 4.12
N ALA A 178 -5.95 -10.03 4.91
CA ALA A 178 -5.87 -10.08 6.36
C ALA A 178 -6.17 -11.48 6.90
N ALA A 179 -7.22 -12.14 6.41
CA ALA A 179 -7.55 -13.53 6.78
C ALA A 179 -6.37 -14.49 6.52
N ARG A 180 -5.75 -14.40 5.33
CA ARG A 180 -4.59 -15.24 4.98
C ARG A 180 -3.33 -14.90 5.77
N ALA A 181 -3.06 -13.62 6.02
CA ALA A 181 -1.85 -13.18 6.70
C ALA A 181 -1.88 -13.52 8.20
N LEU A 182 -3.06 -13.41 8.82
CA LEU A 182 -3.28 -13.71 10.23
C LEU A 182 -3.70 -15.17 10.48
N ASN A 183 -3.90 -15.95 9.41
CA ASN A 183 -4.43 -17.32 9.46
C ASN A 183 -5.76 -17.42 10.25
N ILE A 184 -6.69 -16.51 9.95
CA ILE A 184 -8.01 -16.41 10.58
C ILE A 184 -9.09 -16.82 9.58
N THR A 185 -10.09 -17.58 10.07
CA THR A 185 -11.18 -18.11 9.24
C THR A 185 -12.38 -17.18 9.11
N HIS A 186 -12.59 -16.26 10.06
CA HIS A 186 -13.72 -15.34 10.08
C HIS A 186 -13.25 -13.90 10.10
N CYS A 187 -13.48 -13.20 9.00
CA CYS A 187 -12.98 -11.85 8.80
C CYS A 187 -13.96 -11.10 7.90
N SER A 188 -14.44 -9.96 8.35
CA SER A 188 -15.42 -9.16 7.60
C SER A 188 -15.16 -7.67 7.74
N LEU A 189 -15.67 -6.93 6.77
CA LEU A 189 -15.66 -5.48 6.75
C LEU A 189 -17.10 -5.01 6.71
N ILE A 190 -17.46 -4.20 7.70
CA ILE A 190 -18.83 -3.79 7.99
C ILE A 190 -18.87 -2.27 7.91
N LEU A 191 -19.85 -1.72 7.19
CA LEU A 191 -20.05 -0.28 7.02
C LEU A 191 -21.23 0.17 7.87
N GLY A 192 -21.04 1.22 8.66
CA GLY A 192 -22.06 1.76 9.57
C GLY A 192 -21.48 2.81 10.52
N GLN A 193 -22.36 3.62 11.10
CA GLN A 193 -22.04 4.60 12.13
C GLN A 193 -22.48 4.14 13.52
N ALA A 194 -21.95 4.79 14.56
CA ALA A 194 -22.31 4.49 15.95
C ALA A 194 -23.80 4.68 16.23
N ASP A 195 -24.41 5.68 15.58
CA ASP A 195 -25.80 6.09 15.80
C ASP A 195 -26.81 5.26 14.98
N ASP A 196 -26.32 4.40 14.07
CA ASP A 196 -27.19 3.58 13.21
C ASP A 196 -27.84 2.44 14.02
N GLU A 197 -29.06 2.06 13.66
CA GLU A 197 -29.68 0.84 14.20
C GLU A 197 -29.10 -0.43 13.54
N GLN A 198 -28.68 -0.30 12.28
CA GLN A 198 -28.21 -1.38 11.44
C GLN A 198 -26.91 -1.02 10.73
N ALA A 199 -26.10 -2.01 10.43
CA ALA A 199 -24.88 -1.87 9.65
C ALA A 199 -24.89 -2.87 8.48
N LEU A 200 -24.11 -2.57 7.43
CA LEU A 200 -24.06 -3.36 6.22
C LEU A 200 -22.75 -4.16 6.14
N VAL A 201 -22.83 -5.46 5.96
CA VAL A 201 -21.64 -6.29 5.67
C VAL A 201 -21.22 -6.03 4.23
N SER A 202 -20.10 -5.34 4.04
CA SER A 202 -19.55 -5.03 2.71
C SER A 202 -18.80 -6.23 2.14
N SER A 203 -18.01 -6.92 2.95
CA SER A 203 -17.27 -8.13 2.54
C SER A 203 -17.06 -9.07 3.72
N ALA A 204 -17.06 -10.37 3.46
CA ALA A 204 -16.77 -11.42 4.43
C ALA A 204 -15.89 -12.51 3.80
N PHE A 205 -14.94 -13.03 4.56
CA PHE A 205 -13.99 -14.06 4.10
C PHE A 205 -14.63 -15.45 4.18
N GLU A 206 -15.33 -15.74 5.27
CA GLU A 206 -15.95 -17.02 5.57
C GLU A 206 -17.01 -17.42 4.56
N ASN A 207 -17.77 -16.45 4.06
CA ASN A 207 -18.80 -16.67 3.06
C ASN A 207 -18.99 -15.42 2.20
N PRO A 208 -18.51 -15.43 0.94
CA PRO A 208 -18.65 -14.32 0.01
C PRO A 208 -20.11 -13.90 -0.26
N ALA A 209 -21.08 -14.80 -0.03
CA ALA A 209 -22.50 -14.50 -0.22
C ALA A 209 -23.10 -13.58 0.86
N LEU A 210 -22.36 -13.30 1.95
CA LEU A 210 -22.80 -12.39 3.02
C LEU A 210 -22.66 -10.90 2.65
N ARG A 211 -22.26 -10.58 1.42
CA ARG A 211 -22.20 -9.19 0.93
C ARG A 211 -23.59 -8.56 0.88
N ASN A 212 -23.68 -7.30 1.30
CA ASN A 212 -24.90 -6.52 1.44
C ASN A 212 -25.90 -7.09 2.46
N LEU A 213 -25.42 -7.87 3.43
CA LEU A 213 -26.25 -8.32 4.55
C LEU A 213 -26.40 -7.20 5.58
N GLU A 214 -27.63 -6.83 5.91
CA GLU A 214 -27.93 -5.91 7.00
C GLU A 214 -27.91 -6.64 8.35
N ILE A 215 -27.16 -6.09 9.30
CA ILE A 215 -27.04 -6.61 10.66
C ILE A 215 -27.54 -5.57 11.66
N LYS A 216 -28.25 -6.02 12.70
CA LYS A 216 -28.71 -5.14 13.80
C LYS A 216 -27.57 -4.91 14.78
N LEU A 217 -27.10 -3.67 14.92
CA LEU A 217 -25.93 -3.34 15.77
C LEU A 217 -26.12 -3.71 17.25
N VAL A 218 -27.36 -3.80 17.72
CA VAL A 218 -27.67 -4.23 19.09
C VAL A 218 -27.20 -5.66 19.40
N ARG A 219 -27.10 -6.53 18.39
CA ARG A 219 -26.63 -7.93 18.56
C ARG A 219 -25.10 -8.06 18.51
N TYR A 220 -24.39 -6.95 18.27
CA TYR A 220 -22.94 -6.93 18.07
C TYR A 220 -22.30 -5.81 18.90
N PRO A 221 -22.24 -5.97 20.23
CA PRO A 221 -21.80 -4.91 21.14
C PRO A 221 -20.35 -4.50 20.90
N GLU A 222 -19.51 -5.40 20.38
CA GLU A 222 -18.12 -5.13 20.01
C GLU A 222 -18.00 -4.15 18.84
N ILE A 223 -18.91 -4.25 17.86
CA ILE A 223 -18.94 -3.37 16.68
C ILE A 223 -19.37 -1.97 17.11
N ARG A 224 -20.45 -1.90 17.89
CA ARG A 224 -20.93 -0.64 18.45
C ARG A 224 -19.87 0.04 19.30
N ALA A 225 -19.24 -0.69 20.22
CA ALA A 225 -18.18 -0.16 21.07
C ALA A 225 -16.99 0.37 20.27
N ALA A 226 -16.60 -0.32 19.19
CA ALA A 226 -15.53 0.15 18.30
C ALA A 226 -15.91 1.46 17.59
N LEU A 227 -17.14 1.55 17.06
CA LEU A 227 -17.63 2.77 16.39
C LEU A 227 -17.77 3.95 17.35
N GLU A 228 -18.28 3.74 18.56
CA GLU A 228 -18.46 4.79 19.59
C GLU A 228 -17.13 5.29 20.16
N ARG A 229 -16.19 4.37 20.44
CA ARG A 229 -14.90 4.71 21.06
C ARG A 229 -13.89 5.26 20.05
N GLY A 230 -14.05 4.91 18.77
CA GLY A 230 -13.09 5.26 17.71
C GLY A 230 -11.73 4.58 17.83
N GLY A 231 -11.63 3.49 18.62
CA GLY A 231 -10.41 2.70 18.80
C GLY A 231 -10.68 1.19 18.76
N PRO A 232 -9.64 0.36 18.60
CA PRO A 232 -9.78 -1.08 18.51
C PRO A 232 -10.34 -1.67 19.82
N VAL A 233 -11.23 -2.65 19.67
CA VAL A 233 -11.84 -3.41 20.77
C VAL A 233 -11.41 -4.87 20.61
N LEU A 234 -10.55 -5.35 21.51
CA LEU A 234 -10.09 -6.74 21.57
C LEU A 234 -10.79 -7.45 22.73
N ILE A 235 -11.45 -8.56 22.43
CA ILE A 235 -12.12 -9.43 23.39
C ILE A 235 -11.48 -10.81 23.26
N ALA A 236 -10.62 -11.14 24.22
CA ALA A 236 -9.82 -12.37 24.19
C ALA A 236 -10.66 -13.64 24.44
N ASP A 237 -11.77 -13.50 25.18
CA ASP A 237 -12.70 -14.58 25.49
C ASP A 237 -14.14 -14.03 25.63
N ILE A 238 -15.00 -14.37 24.66
CA ILE A 238 -16.41 -13.93 24.63
C ILE A 238 -17.22 -14.52 25.78
N ASP A 239 -16.90 -15.73 26.24
CA ASP A 239 -17.68 -16.40 27.28
C ASP A 239 -17.44 -15.73 28.65
N ALA A 240 -16.25 -15.16 28.86
CA ALA A 240 -15.88 -14.46 30.08
C ALA A 240 -16.17 -12.94 30.07
N ASP A 241 -16.25 -12.31 28.89
CA ASP A 241 -16.31 -10.85 28.80
C ASP A 241 -17.70 -10.28 29.21
N PRO A 242 -17.76 -9.24 30.08
CA PRO A 242 -19.02 -8.62 30.49
C PRO A 242 -19.83 -8.00 29.33
N MET A 243 -19.16 -7.52 28.27
CA MET A 243 -19.81 -6.86 27.12
C MET A 243 -20.83 -7.78 26.42
N PHE A 244 -20.60 -9.09 26.47
CA PHE A 244 -21.46 -10.09 25.84
C PHE A 244 -22.53 -10.67 26.78
N GLN A 245 -22.61 -10.27 28.05
CA GLN A 245 -23.56 -10.86 29.02
C GLN A 245 -25.02 -10.79 28.56
N GLY A 246 -25.44 -9.65 28.00
CA GLY A 246 -26.79 -9.47 27.47
C GLY A 246 -27.06 -10.38 26.27
N VAL A 247 -26.15 -10.37 25.30
CA VAL A 247 -26.29 -11.14 24.05
C VAL A 247 -26.22 -12.65 24.30
N ARG A 248 -25.38 -13.12 25.24
CA ARG A 248 -25.32 -14.54 25.63
C ARG A 248 -26.66 -15.04 26.18
N SER A 249 -27.38 -14.20 26.91
CA SER A 249 -28.70 -14.55 27.46
C SER A 249 -29.74 -14.74 26.33
N GLU A 250 -29.65 -13.93 25.27
CA GLU A 250 -30.48 -14.08 24.06
C GLU A 250 -30.09 -15.34 23.26
N TRP A 251 -28.80 -15.59 23.04
CA TRP A 251 -28.35 -16.80 22.35
C TRP A 251 -28.80 -18.08 23.06
N ALA A 252 -28.74 -18.10 24.39
CA ALA A 252 -29.20 -19.24 25.19
C ALA A 252 -30.71 -19.48 25.04
N SER A 253 -31.52 -18.42 24.92
CA SER A 253 -32.98 -18.55 24.71
C SER A 253 -33.34 -18.98 23.29
N GLU A 254 -32.52 -18.61 22.30
CA GLU A 254 -32.64 -19.02 20.90
C GLU A 254 -32.03 -20.41 20.61
N GLY A 255 -31.33 -21.02 21.57
CA GLY A 255 -30.63 -22.30 21.39
C GLY A 255 -29.43 -22.19 20.43
N MET A 256 -28.83 -21.01 20.32
CA MET A 256 -27.73 -20.71 19.42
C MET A 256 -26.38 -20.77 20.16
N ASP A 257 -25.40 -21.50 19.62
CA ASP A 257 -23.98 -21.36 20.01
C ASP A 257 -23.21 -20.81 18.82
N PRO A 258 -22.70 -19.57 18.87
CA PRO A 258 -21.97 -19.00 17.75
C PRO A 258 -20.61 -19.68 17.54
N GLY A 259 -20.10 -20.46 18.51
CA GLY A 259 -18.82 -21.15 18.40
C GLY A 259 -17.59 -20.24 18.36
N ILE A 260 -17.78 -18.92 18.57
CA ILE A 260 -16.72 -17.91 18.55
C ILE A 260 -16.03 -17.89 19.92
N ARG A 261 -14.70 -17.81 19.92
CA ARG A 261 -13.85 -17.66 21.10
C ARG A 261 -13.49 -16.21 21.38
N SER A 262 -12.95 -15.52 20.38
CA SER A 262 -12.38 -14.19 20.54
C SER A 262 -12.77 -13.29 19.37
N VAL A 263 -12.83 -11.98 19.63
CA VAL A 263 -13.21 -10.97 18.64
C VAL A 263 -12.27 -9.77 18.70
N LEU A 264 -11.99 -9.21 17.53
CA LEU A 264 -11.30 -7.96 17.37
C LEU A 264 -12.09 -7.09 16.41
N ALA A 265 -12.55 -5.94 16.90
CA ALA A 265 -13.28 -4.95 16.13
C ALA A 265 -12.42 -3.68 16.00
N ILE A 266 -12.04 -3.33 14.77
CA ILE A 266 -11.20 -2.17 14.49
C ILE A 266 -12.02 -1.14 13.71
N PRO A 267 -12.32 0.02 14.30
CA PRO A 267 -13.05 1.05 13.59
C PRO A 267 -12.16 1.69 12.54
N PHE A 268 -12.74 2.04 11.40
CA PHE A 268 -12.07 2.81 10.37
C PHE A 268 -13.03 3.87 9.82
N GLN A 269 -12.46 4.98 9.39
CA GLN A 269 -13.22 6.09 8.82
C GLN A 269 -12.77 6.34 7.39
N LEU A 270 -13.72 6.29 6.46
CA LEU A 270 -13.50 6.68 5.07
C LEU A 270 -13.68 8.18 4.96
N ASP A 271 -14.87 8.71 5.25
CA ASP A 271 -15.16 10.14 5.14
C ASP A 271 -15.90 10.62 6.41
N ARG A 272 -16.36 11.88 6.43
CA ARG A 272 -17.20 12.39 7.54
C ARG A 272 -18.51 11.60 7.72
N ILE A 273 -18.99 10.95 6.67
CA ILE A 273 -20.31 10.30 6.62
C ILE A 273 -20.16 8.77 6.53
N GLN A 274 -18.98 8.26 6.20
CA GLN A 274 -18.80 6.82 5.98
C GLN A 274 -17.74 6.27 6.91
N SER A 275 -18.19 5.45 7.85
CA SER A 275 -17.38 4.72 8.81
C SER A 275 -17.69 3.24 8.73
N GLY A 276 -16.85 2.44 9.36
CA GLY A 276 -17.06 1.01 9.43
C GLY A 276 -16.18 0.35 10.47
N VAL A 277 -16.35 -0.96 10.58
CA VAL A 277 -15.57 -1.82 11.46
C VAL A 277 -14.97 -2.95 10.65
N PHE A 278 -13.67 -3.13 10.79
CA PHE A 278 -12.96 -4.30 10.34
C PHE A 278 -12.96 -5.33 11.46
N LEU A 279 -13.65 -6.44 11.23
CA LEU A 279 -14.03 -7.40 12.25
C LEU A 279 -13.34 -8.73 12.02
N LEU A 280 -12.60 -9.20 13.02
CA LEU A 280 -11.90 -10.48 13.01
C LEU A 280 -12.42 -11.34 14.16
N ARG A 281 -12.61 -12.63 13.91
CA ARG A 281 -13.14 -13.59 14.89
C ARG A 281 -12.37 -14.89 14.80
N THR A 282 -12.16 -15.54 15.93
CA THR A 282 -11.67 -16.92 15.98
C THR A 282 -12.67 -17.83 16.65
N LEU A 283 -12.69 -19.09 16.24
CA LEU A 283 -13.56 -20.12 16.80
C LEU A 283 -12.98 -20.74 18.09
N LYS A 284 -13.81 -21.46 18.85
CA LYS A 284 -13.42 -22.17 20.09
C LYS A 284 -12.25 -23.15 19.92
N ASN A 285 -12.07 -23.71 18.72
CA ASN A 285 -10.97 -24.60 18.36
C ASN A 285 -9.70 -23.87 17.86
N GLU A 286 -9.73 -22.54 17.76
CA GLU A 286 -8.62 -21.71 17.29
C GLU A 286 -7.96 -20.95 18.45
N PRO A 287 -6.69 -20.51 18.31
CA PRO A 287 -6.07 -19.63 19.30
C PRO A 287 -6.83 -18.28 19.40
N PRO A 288 -6.80 -17.63 20.58
CA PRO A 288 -7.44 -16.33 20.75
C PRO A 288 -6.64 -15.22 20.04
N LEU A 289 -7.33 -14.14 19.70
CA LEU A 289 -6.72 -12.93 19.16
C LEU A 289 -5.87 -12.24 20.23
N THR A 290 -4.79 -11.57 19.80
CA THR A 290 -3.77 -10.95 20.66
C THR A 290 -3.62 -9.48 20.30
N PRO A 291 -2.96 -8.66 21.14
CA PRO A 291 -2.64 -7.28 20.79
C PRO A 291 -1.83 -7.14 19.49
N GLU A 292 -0.94 -8.09 19.19
CA GLU A 292 -0.18 -8.10 17.92
C GLU A 292 -1.10 -8.25 16.70
N HIS A 293 -2.15 -9.06 16.80
CA HIS A 293 -3.17 -9.16 15.74
C HIS A 293 -3.91 -7.83 15.55
N ALA A 294 -4.17 -7.09 16.65
CA ALA A 294 -4.80 -5.77 16.60
C ALA A 294 -3.92 -4.75 15.87
N GLU A 295 -2.65 -4.65 16.23
CA GLU A 295 -1.70 -3.73 15.57
C GLU A 295 -1.58 -4.01 14.07
N PHE A 296 -1.50 -5.28 13.69
CA PHE A 296 -1.38 -5.68 12.29
C PHE A 296 -2.65 -5.38 11.48
N ALA A 297 -3.82 -5.77 11.98
CA ALA A 297 -5.09 -5.56 11.30
C ALA A 297 -5.42 -4.05 11.17
N ASP A 298 -5.04 -3.26 12.18
CA ASP A 298 -5.20 -1.81 12.20
C ASP A 298 -4.28 -1.12 11.16
N ALA A 299 -3.05 -1.62 10.97
CA ALA A 299 -2.16 -1.16 9.90
C ALA A 299 -2.73 -1.46 8.48
N ILE A 300 -3.33 -2.65 8.30
CA ILE A 300 -3.96 -3.02 7.02
C ILE A 300 -5.13 -2.09 6.70
N ILE A 301 -6.07 -1.91 7.64
CA ILE A 301 -7.28 -1.14 7.37
C ILE A 301 -6.98 0.36 7.18
N ARG A 302 -5.99 0.90 7.90
CA ARG A 302 -5.53 2.28 7.69
C ARG A 302 -4.97 2.51 6.30
N THR A 303 -4.26 1.55 5.76
CA THR A 303 -3.74 1.71 4.39
C THR A 303 -4.84 1.55 3.36
N ALA A 304 -5.71 0.55 3.54
CA ALA A 304 -6.87 0.36 2.68
C ALA A 304 -7.73 1.63 2.59
N THR A 305 -8.05 2.23 3.74
CA THR A 305 -8.82 3.49 3.77
C THR A 305 -8.09 4.63 3.07
N GLY A 306 -6.77 4.74 3.24
CA GLY A 306 -5.94 5.70 2.49
C GLY A 306 -6.01 5.50 0.97
N ALA A 307 -5.95 4.26 0.50
CA ALA A 307 -6.05 3.94 -0.91
C ALA A 307 -7.45 4.24 -1.49
N ILE A 308 -8.51 3.90 -0.75
CA ILE A 308 -9.90 4.19 -1.17
C ILE A 308 -10.12 5.71 -1.28
N ARG A 309 -9.66 6.49 -0.30
CA ARG A 309 -9.73 7.97 -0.34
C ARG A 309 -9.01 8.54 -1.56
N LYS A 310 -7.84 8.00 -1.87
CA LYS A 310 -7.04 8.43 -3.03
C LYS A 310 -7.78 8.13 -4.34
N ALA A 311 -8.31 6.91 -4.50
CA ALA A 311 -9.09 6.52 -5.68
C ALA A 311 -10.29 7.46 -5.91
N LYS A 312 -11.08 7.72 -4.85
CA LYS A 312 -12.24 8.62 -4.91
C LYS A 312 -11.86 10.06 -5.26
N THR A 313 -10.79 10.57 -4.66
CA THR A 313 -10.28 11.92 -4.96
C THR A 313 -9.85 12.05 -6.42
N LEU A 314 -9.18 11.04 -6.97
CA LEU A 314 -8.76 11.04 -8.38
C LEU A 314 -9.95 11.02 -9.34
N GLU A 315 -10.99 10.23 -9.04
CA GLU A 315 -12.20 10.17 -9.84
C GLU A 315 -12.92 11.52 -9.88
N ILE A 316 -13.13 12.15 -8.71
CA ILE A 316 -13.74 13.48 -8.60
C ILE A 316 -12.90 14.51 -9.37
N THR A 317 -11.59 14.53 -9.16
CA THR A 317 -10.70 15.47 -9.84
C THR A 317 -10.75 15.32 -11.37
N LYS A 318 -10.85 14.07 -11.86
CA LYS A 318 -10.98 13.81 -13.30
C LYS A 318 -12.32 14.31 -13.85
N ALA A 319 -13.42 14.08 -13.14
CA ALA A 319 -14.74 14.57 -13.52
C ALA A 319 -14.80 16.11 -13.51
N ASP A 320 -14.26 16.75 -12.47
CA ASP A 320 -14.18 18.21 -12.36
C ASP A 320 -13.32 18.81 -13.48
N LYS A 321 -12.18 18.18 -13.79
CA LYS A 321 -11.33 18.60 -14.89
C LYS A 321 -12.07 18.54 -16.23
N MET A 322 -12.76 17.43 -16.51
CA MET A 322 -13.56 17.29 -17.74
C MET A 322 -14.65 18.37 -17.84
N ARG A 323 -15.36 18.62 -16.73
CA ARG A 323 -16.41 19.65 -16.68
C ARG A 323 -15.86 21.07 -16.86
N LEU A 324 -14.69 21.36 -16.28
CA LEU A 324 -14.01 22.64 -16.46
C LEU A 324 -13.52 22.82 -17.90
N GLU A 325 -13.01 21.78 -18.53
CA GLU A 325 -12.61 21.80 -19.94
C GLU A 325 -13.81 22.06 -20.86
N GLU A 326 -14.96 21.43 -20.60
CA GLU A 326 -16.20 21.66 -21.34
C GLU A 326 -16.69 23.11 -21.19
N LEU A 327 -16.86 23.59 -19.95
CA LEU A 327 -17.30 24.97 -19.66
C LEU A 327 -16.36 26.03 -20.22
N ALA A 328 -15.06 25.72 -20.31
CA ALA A 328 -14.06 26.64 -20.81
C ALA A 328 -14.00 26.67 -22.35
N SER A 329 -14.49 25.63 -23.04
CA SER A 329 -14.31 25.44 -24.49
C SER A 329 -15.59 25.55 -25.32
N THR A 330 -16.78 25.48 -24.71
CA THR A 330 -18.07 25.61 -25.42
C THR A 330 -18.77 26.95 -25.16
N ASP A 331 -19.71 27.31 -26.04
CA ASP A 331 -20.64 28.43 -25.90
C ASP A 331 -21.84 28.00 -25.06
N SER A 332 -22.21 28.81 -24.06
CA SER A 332 -23.22 28.44 -23.07
C SER A 332 -24.65 28.32 -23.62
N LEU A 333 -24.93 28.93 -24.78
CA LEU A 333 -26.27 28.89 -25.38
C LEU A 333 -26.41 27.74 -26.39
N THR A 334 -25.40 27.55 -27.23
CA THR A 334 -25.45 26.66 -28.40
C THR A 334 -24.73 25.33 -28.21
N SER A 335 -23.92 25.21 -27.14
CA SER A 335 -23.05 24.04 -26.86
C SER A 335 -21.95 23.76 -27.90
N LEU A 336 -21.89 24.53 -28.99
CA LEU A 336 -20.78 24.51 -29.94
C LEU A 336 -19.51 25.06 -29.30
N LEU A 337 -18.36 24.93 -29.98
CA LEU A 337 -17.13 25.56 -29.51
C LEU A 337 -17.31 27.07 -29.40
N ASN A 338 -16.78 27.66 -28.32
CA ASN A 338 -16.69 29.10 -28.22
C ASN A 338 -15.54 29.66 -29.07
N ARG A 339 -15.55 30.97 -29.27
CA ARG A 339 -14.52 31.68 -30.05
C ARG A 339 -13.08 31.35 -29.60
N ARG A 340 -12.82 31.19 -28.31
CA ARG A 340 -11.47 30.92 -27.81
C ARG A 340 -11.00 29.52 -28.22
N ALA A 341 -11.85 28.51 -28.01
CA ALA A 341 -11.53 27.13 -28.41
C ALA A 341 -11.43 26.97 -29.94
N LEU A 342 -12.24 27.70 -30.71
CA LEU A 342 -12.11 27.76 -32.17
C LEU A 342 -10.71 28.23 -32.58
N MET A 343 -10.21 29.33 -32.00
CA MET A 343 -8.91 29.89 -32.38
C MET A 343 -7.77 28.90 -32.12
N GLU A 344 -7.78 28.24 -30.96
CA GLU A 344 -6.77 27.23 -30.60
C GLU A 344 -6.79 26.04 -31.59
N ARG A 345 -7.98 25.53 -31.96
CA ARG A 345 -8.08 24.43 -32.93
C ARG A 345 -7.73 24.86 -34.35
N LEU A 346 -8.15 26.05 -34.77
CA LEU A 346 -7.88 26.58 -36.10
C LEU A 346 -6.38 26.80 -36.31
N GLU A 347 -5.66 27.27 -35.30
CA GLU A 347 -4.20 27.39 -35.34
C GLU A 347 -3.53 26.03 -35.56
N ALA A 348 -3.95 25.00 -34.79
CA ALA A 348 -3.43 23.65 -34.94
C ALA A 348 -3.74 23.03 -36.32
N GLU A 349 -4.94 23.24 -36.85
CA GLU A 349 -5.31 22.75 -38.19
C GLU A 349 -4.59 23.49 -39.31
N LEU A 350 -4.39 24.80 -39.20
CA LEU A 350 -3.63 25.58 -40.18
C LEU A 350 -2.16 25.14 -40.23
N ASP A 351 -1.56 24.88 -39.07
CA ASP A 351 -0.20 24.35 -38.99
C ASP A 351 -0.09 22.94 -39.58
N ARG A 352 -1.11 22.09 -39.37
CA ARG A 352 -1.21 20.77 -39.99
C ARG A 352 -1.32 20.89 -41.50
N ALA A 353 -2.25 21.70 -42.00
CA ALA A 353 -2.47 21.93 -43.42
C ALA A 353 -1.19 22.44 -44.11
N ARG A 354 -0.46 23.37 -43.48
CA ARG A 354 0.83 23.88 -43.99
C ARG A 354 1.89 22.79 -44.04
N ARG A 355 1.98 21.93 -43.02
CA ARG A 355 3.00 20.86 -42.94
C ARG A 355 2.80 19.77 -43.99
N TYR A 356 1.56 19.41 -44.26
CA TYR A 356 1.22 18.30 -45.16
C TYR A 356 0.75 18.76 -46.54
N GLU A 357 0.79 20.07 -46.83
CA GLU A 357 0.31 20.66 -48.08
C GLU A 357 -1.15 20.29 -48.40
N HIS A 358 -1.97 20.20 -47.35
CA HIS A 358 -3.41 19.91 -47.47
C HIS A 358 -4.23 21.19 -47.55
N GLY A 359 -5.40 21.10 -48.19
CA GLY A 359 -6.39 22.19 -48.22
C GLY A 359 -7.07 22.37 -46.86
N LEU A 360 -7.40 23.61 -46.51
CA LEU A 360 -8.20 23.95 -45.33
C LEU A 360 -9.15 25.08 -45.74
N VAL A 361 -10.45 24.92 -45.50
CA VAL A 361 -11.44 25.97 -45.81
C VAL A 361 -12.16 26.41 -44.56
N LEU A 362 -12.33 27.72 -44.40
CA LEU A 362 -13.11 28.34 -43.34
C LEU A 362 -14.36 28.98 -43.93
N LEU A 363 -15.50 28.71 -43.30
CA LEU A 363 -16.79 29.31 -43.59
C LEU A 363 -17.15 30.24 -42.43
N MET A 364 -17.49 31.49 -42.75
CA MET A 364 -18.13 32.42 -41.84
C MET A 364 -19.62 32.50 -42.19
N ILE A 365 -20.48 32.13 -41.25
CA ILE A 365 -21.93 32.00 -41.44
C ILE A 365 -22.62 33.01 -40.53
N ASP A 366 -23.57 33.77 -41.06
CA ASP A 366 -24.33 34.76 -40.30
C ASP A 366 -25.82 34.66 -40.62
N LEU A 367 -26.64 34.74 -39.56
CA LEU A 367 -28.10 34.72 -39.67
C LEU A 367 -28.63 36.03 -40.26
N ASP A 368 -29.29 35.92 -41.39
CA ASP A 368 -29.88 37.08 -42.05
C ASP A 368 -31.04 37.64 -41.21
N HIS A 369 -31.04 38.96 -41.02
CA HIS A 369 -32.12 39.68 -40.34
C HIS A 369 -32.38 39.22 -38.89
N PHE A 370 -31.40 38.62 -38.20
CA PHE A 370 -31.59 38.12 -36.83
C PHE A 370 -32.02 39.20 -35.84
N LYS A 371 -31.53 40.44 -35.98
CA LYS A 371 -32.04 41.58 -35.20
C LYS A 371 -33.55 41.78 -35.37
N SER A 372 -34.08 41.67 -36.59
CA SER A 372 -35.51 41.80 -36.86
C SER A 372 -36.32 40.66 -36.24
N ILE A 373 -35.74 39.46 -36.15
CA ILE A 373 -36.34 38.32 -35.43
C ILE A 373 -36.45 38.62 -33.94
N ASN A 374 -35.36 39.12 -33.33
CA ASN A 374 -35.36 39.53 -31.92
C ASN A 374 -36.35 40.67 -31.65
N ASP A 375 -36.38 41.68 -32.50
CA ASP A 375 -37.29 42.82 -32.35
C ASP A 375 -38.76 42.41 -32.51
N GLY A 376 -39.05 41.40 -33.33
CA GLY A 376 -40.41 40.91 -33.59
C GLY A 376 -40.92 39.85 -32.59
N HIS A 377 -40.05 39.00 -32.06
CA HIS A 377 -40.42 37.82 -31.27
C HIS A 377 -39.76 37.76 -29.88
N GLY A 378 -38.88 38.72 -29.57
CA GLY A 378 -38.14 38.78 -28.32
C GLY A 378 -36.88 37.91 -28.31
N HIS A 379 -35.93 38.30 -27.45
CA HIS A 379 -34.66 37.58 -27.28
C HIS A 379 -34.79 36.09 -26.98
N PRO A 380 -35.74 35.60 -26.15
CA PRO A 380 -35.89 34.16 -25.91
C PRO A 380 -36.19 33.36 -27.19
N PHE A 381 -36.89 33.97 -28.15
CA PHE A 381 -37.14 33.32 -29.44
C PHE A 381 -35.88 33.35 -30.33
N GLY A 382 -35.11 34.43 -30.31
CA GLY A 382 -33.80 34.48 -30.97
C GLY A 382 -32.82 33.44 -30.42
N ASP A 383 -32.83 33.20 -29.11
CA ASP A 383 -32.03 32.15 -28.47
C ASP A 383 -32.39 30.75 -29.02
N LEU A 384 -33.69 30.47 -29.20
CA LEU A 384 -34.15 29.24 -29.83
C LEU A 384 -33.66 29.12 -31.28
N VAL A 385 -33.71 30.21 -32.05
CA VAL A 385 -33.22 30.25 -33.43
C VAL A 385 -31.72 29.92 -33.50
N LEU A 386 -30.92 30.48 -32.59
CA LEU A 386 -29.48 30.20 -32.51
C LEU A 386 -29.18 28.74 -32.14
N GLN A 387 -29.92 28.19 -31.17
CA GLN A 387 -29.78 26.78 -30.76
C GLN A 387 -30.17 25.81 -31.87
N ASP A 388 -31.15 26.18 -32.69
CA ASP A 388 -31.64 25.35 -33.79
C ASP A 388 -30.70 25.39 -34.99
N LEU A 389 -30.15 26.56 -35.32
CA LEU A 389 -29.08 26.67 -36.32
C LEU A 389 -27.84 25.89 -35.88
N ALA A 390 -27.45 25.98 -34.60
CA ALA A 390 -26.32 25.24 -34.06
C ALA A 390 -26.47 23.72 -34.26
N ARG A 391 -27.65 23.17 -33.91
CA ARG A 391 -27.96 21.75 -34.13
C ARG A 391 -27.94 21.37 -35.62
N LEU A 392 -28.46 22.23 -36.49
CA LEU A 392 -28.43 21.99 -37.94
C LEU A 392 -26.98 21.92 -38.45
N LEU A 393 -26.13 22.88 -38.06
CA LEU A 393 -24.72 22.89 -38.45
C LEU A 393 -23.97 21.65 -37.93
N GLU A 394 -24.21 21.25 -36.68
CA GLU A 394 -23.59 20.06 -36.07
C GLU A 394 -23.97 18.75 -36.80
N HIS A 395 -25.19 18.67 -37.32
CA HIS A 395 -25.65 17.52 -38.12
C HIS A 395 -25.08 17.47 -39.55
N GLU A 396 -24.73 18.63 -40.12
CA GLU A 396 -24.22 18.72 -41.49
C GLU A 396 -22.73 18.40 -41.62
N VAL A 397 -21.98 18.58 -40.53
CA VAL A 397 -20.52 18.41 -40.51
C VAL A 397 -20.06 16.99 -40.22
N ARG A 398 -18.83 16.68 -40.61
CA ARG A 398 -18.13 15.43 -40.28
C ARG A 398 -17.51 15.53 -38.89
N SER A 399 -17.16 14.39 -38.30
CA SER A 399 -16.49 14.34 -36.98
C SER A 399 -15.14 15.06 -36.92
N VAL A 400 -14.49 15.30 -38.06
CA VAL A 400 -13.20 15.99 -38.17
C VAL A 400 -13.35 17.49 -38.42
N ASP A 401 -14.53 17.94 -38.84
CA ASP A 401 -14.81 19.35 -39.10
C ASP A 401 -15.03 20.06 -37.75
N ILE A 402 -14.75 21.37 -37.73
CA ILE A 402 -14.85 22.18 -36.51
C ILE A 402 -16.03 23.13 -36.67
N VAL A 403 -16.96 23.12 -35.71
CA VAL A 403 -18.09 24.06 -35.66
C VAL A 403 -18.02 24.87 -34.38
N ALA A 404 -18.15 26.18 -34.52
CA ALA A 404 -18.05 27.11 -33.40
C ALA A 404 -19.05 28.25 -33.54
N ARG A 405 -19.50 28.79 -32.40
CA ARG A 405 -20.14 30.09 -32.35
C ARG A 405 -19.07 31.16 -32.19
N TYR A 406 -18.90 31.98 -33.22
CA TYR A 406 -17.86 33.00 -33.28
C TYR A 406 -18.29 34.32 -32.62
N GLY A 407 -19.56 34.67 -32.80
CA GLY A 407 -20.14 35.93 -32.32
C GLY A 407 -21.59 35.77 -31.88
N GLY A 408 -22.31 36.89 -31.75
CA GLY A 408 -23.71 36.89 -31.28
C GLY A 408 -24.62 36.07 -32.21
N GLU A 409 -24.53 36.31 -33.51
CA GLU A 409 -25.33 35.65 -34.57
C GLU A 409 -24.45 34.96 -35.62
N GLU A 410 -23.15 34.85 -35.34
CA GLU A 410 -22.12 34.40 -36.27
C GLU A 410 -21.56 33.03 -35.86
N PHE A 411 -21.45 32.14 -36.84
CA PHE A 411 -20.94 30.78 -36.69
C PHE A 411 -19.77 30.56 -37.65
N VAL A 412 -18.81 29.75 -37.23
CA VAL A 412 -17.67 29.36 -38.06
C VAL A 412 -17.69 27.86 -38.24
N VAL A 413 -17.48 27.42 -39.48
CA VAL A 413 -17.19 26.03 -39.81
C VAL A 413 -15.81 25.94 -40.45
N VAL A 414 -14.95 25.08 -39.94
CA VAL A 414 -13.63 24.79 -40.52
C VAL A 414 -13.66 23.37 -41.09
N LEU A 415 -13.27 23.24 -42.35
CA LEU A 415 -13.24 21.99 -43.11
C LEU A 415 -11.78 21.62 -43.42
N PRO A 416 -11.15 20.74 -42.63
CA PRO A 416 -9.82 20.20 -42.91
C PRO A 416 -9.82 19.33 -44.16
N GLU A 417 -8.68 19.32 -44.87
CA GLU A 417 -8.42 18.47 -46.05
C GLU A 417 -9.43 18.64 -47.18
N GLN A 418 -10.02 19.83 -47.29
CA GLN A 418 -11.04 20.15 -48.26
C GLN A 418 -10.56 21.24 -49.22
N GLY A 419 -10.88 21.10 -50.50
CA GLY A 419 -10.67 22.15 -51.50
C GLY A 419 -11.90 23.02 -51.71
N LYS A 420 -11.71 24.16 -52.37
CA LYS A 420 -12.74 25.17 -52.71
C LYS A 420 -14.06 24.59 -53.20
N GLU A 421 -14.01 23.72 -54.20
CA GLU A 421 -15.20 23.20 -54.88
C GLU A 421 -16.07 22.39 -53.91
N GLY A 422 -15.42 21.53 -53.13
CA GLY A 422 -16.12 20.73 -52.13
C GLY A 422 -16.67 21.57 -50.97
N ALA A 423 -15.98 22.65 -50.59
CA ALA A 423 -16.46 23.57 -49.57
C ALA A 423 -17.63 24.43 -50.05
N LEU A 424 -17.66 24.85 -51.32
CA LEU A 424 -18.81 25.54 -51.92
C LEU A 424 -20.05 24.64 -51.93
N VAL A 425 -19.91 23.37 -52.32
CA VAL A 425 -21.01 22.40 -52.29
C VAL A 425 -21.53 22.22 -50.86
N PHE A 426 -20.63 22.15 -49.88
CA PHE A 426 -21.01 22.10 -48.47
C PHE A 426 -21.75 23.38 -48.03
N ALA A 427 -21.22 24.56 -48.34
CA ALA A 427 -21.82 25.85 -47.98
C ALA A 427 -23.23 26.01 -48.58
N GLU A 428 -23.40 25.68 -49.87
CA GLU A 428 -24.71 25.75 -50.52
C GLU A 428 -25.70 24.74 -49.95
N ARG A 429 -25.21 23.56 -49.56
CA ARG A 429 -26.04 22.58 -48.88
C ARG A 429 -26.52 23.12 -47.53
N VAL A 430 -25.63 23.68 -46.71
CA VAL A 430 -26.01 24.31 -45.43
C VAL A 430 -27.01 25.43 -45.66
N ARG A 431 -26.73 26.37 -46.58
CA ARG A 431 -27.63 27.49 -46.91
C ARG A 431 -29.04 27.01 -47.30
N THR A 432 -29.12 26.01 -48.19
CA THR A 432 -30.40 25.45 -48.67
C THR A 432 -31.15 24.72 -47.56
N HIS A 433 -30.46 24.00 -46.67
CA HIS A 433 -31.10 23.35 -45.53
C HIS A 433 -31.66 24.36 -44.53
N VAL A 434 -30.91 25.44 -44.24
CA VAL A 434 -31.39 26.52 -43.36
C VAL A 434 -32.59 27.23 -43.97
N GLU A 435 -32.56 27.53 -45.27
CA GLU A 435 -33.68 28.14 -46.01
C GLU A 435 -34.95 27.27 -45.98
N GLY A 436 -34.79 25.95 -46.12
CA GLY A 436 -35.88 24.99 -46.01
C GLY A 436 -36.37 24.75 -44.58
N HIS A 437 -35.62 25.22 -43.58
CA HIS A 437 -35.93 24.99 -42.17
C HIS A 437 -36.85 26.09 -41.63
N SER A 438 -37.94 25.66 -40.98
CA SER A 438 -38.96 26.57 -40.46
C SER A 438 -39.18 26.36 -38.96
N ILE A 439 -39.03 27.42 -38.17
CA ILE A 439 -39.28 27.38 -36.72
C ILE A 439 -40.71 27.82 -36.44
N SER A 440 -41.41 27.06 -35.60
CA SER A 440 -42.79 27.35 -35.20
C SER A 440 -42.83 28.37 -34.06
N THR A 441 -43.59 29.45 -34.20
CA THR A 441 -43.61 30.58 -33.24
C THR A 441 -44.54 30.37 -32.05
N GLY A 442 -44.60 29.17 -31.47
CA GLY A 442 -45.65 28.74 -30.52
C GLY A 442 -46.14 29.79 -29.52
N GLY A 443 -47.37 30.29 -29.73
CA GLY A 443 -48.09 31.19 -28.82
C GLY A 443 -49.29 31.91 -29.47
N GLY A 444 -50.52 31.55 -29.09
CA GLY A 444 -51.76 32.36 -29.21
C GLY A 444 -52.21 32.88 -30.60
N ASN A 445 -53.19 32.20 -31.21
CA ASN A 445 -54.01 32.62 -32.37
C ASN A 445 -53.37 32.78 -33.76
N GLY A 446 -52.09 32.42 -33.95
CA GLY A 446 -51.51 32.25 -35.29
C GLY A 446 -50.41 31.19 -35.33
N ASN A 447 -50.62 30.12 -36.10
CA ASN A 447 -49.56 29.17 -36.47
C ASN A 447 -48.60 29.84 -37.48
N GLY A 448 -47.78 30.79 -37.00
CA GLY A 448 -46.71 31.40 -37.78
C GLY A 448 -45.53 30.44 -37.90
N LYS A 449 -45.02 30.28 -39.13
CA LYS A 449 -43.71 29.67 -39.39
C LYS A 449 -42.78 30.77 -39.87
N ILE A 450 -41.59 30.84 -39.28
CA ILE A 450 -40.53 31.76 -39.75
C ILE A 450 -39.52 30.92 -40.53
N SER A 451 -39.28 31.33 -41.77
CA SER A 451 -38.16 30.84 -42.59
C SER A 451 -36.89 31.57 -42.18
N LEU A 452 -35.82 30.82 -41.98
CA LEU A 452 -34.50 31.38 -41.68
C LEU A 452 -33.66 31.39 -42.96
N THR A 453 -32.83 32.40 -43.13
CA THR A 453 -31.79 32.37 -44.17
C THR A 453 -30.45 32.75 -43.56
N VAL A 454 -29.37 32.30 -44.19
CA VAL A 454 -28.00 32.61 -43.79
C VAL A 454 -27.21 33.12 -44.99
N SER A 455 -26.32 34.07 -44.73
CA SER A 455 -25.27 34.45 -45.66
C SER A 455 -23.97 33.75 -45.25
N ILE A 456 -23.18 33.28 -46.23
CA ILE A 456 -21.96 32.51 -45.98
C ILE A 456 -20.79 33.09 -46.77
N GLY A 457 -19.69 33.40 -46.09
CA GLY A 457 -18.41 33.77 -46.69
C GLY A 457 -17.38 32.66 -46.54
N LEU A 458 -16.61 32.39 -47.61
CA LEU A 458 -15.60 31.33 -47.63
C LEU A 458 -14.19 31.92 -47.75
N SER A 459 -13.22 31.23 -47.15
CA SER A 459 -11.80 31.49 -47.33
C SER A 459 -11.03 30.18 -47.33
N GLU A 460 -10.07 30.05 -48.23
CA GLU A 460 -9.30 28.82 -48.42
C GLU A 460 -7.82 29.02 -48.12
N PHE A 461 -7.19 27.98 -47.60
CA PHE A 461 -5.75 27.82 -47.51
C PHE A 461 -5.34 26.56 -48.30
N PRO A 462 -4.25 26.61 -49.09
CA PRO A 462 -3.37 27.77 -49.32
C PRO A 462 -3.97 28.78 -50.33
N LEU A 463 -4.00 30.05 -49.96
CA LEU A 463 -4.26 31.19 -50.86
C LEU A 463 -3.23 32.28 -50.59
N ASN A 464 -2.81 33.00 -51.65
CA ASN A 464 -1.78 34.05 -51.54
C ASN A 464 -2.13 35.08 -50.45
N GLY A 465 -1.23 35.22 -49.47
CA GLY A 465 -1.35 36.19 -48.38
C GLY A 465 -2.05 35.67 -47.11
N ILE A 466 -2.34 34.37 -46.99
CA ILE A 466 -2.88 33.78 -45.76
C ILE A 466 -1.80 32.96 -45.04
N GLN A 467 -1.35 33.45 -43.90
CA GLN A 467 -0.35 32.82 -43.03
C GLN A 467 -0.86 32.60 -41.60
N THR A 468 -1.88 33.34 -41.16
CA THR A 468 -2.40 33.25 -39.79
C THR A 468 -3.88 32.90 -39.77
N PRO A 469 -4.39 32.31 -38.66
CA PRO A 469 -5.83 32.10 -38.47
C PRO A 469 -6.65 33.39 -38.62
N GLY A 470 -6.11 34.53 -38.16
CA GLY A 470 -6.76 35.84 -38.26
C GLY A 470 -6.96 36.30 -39.69
N GLU A 471 -5.97 36.09 -40.58
CA GLU A 471 -6.09 36.41 -42.01
C GLU A 471 -7.10 35.51 -42.72
N LEU A 472 -7.15 34.23 -42.37
CA LEU A 472 -8.12 33.28 -42.92
C LEU A 472 -9.56 33.71 -42.56
N ILE A 473 -9.79 34.09 -41.30
CA ILE A 473 -11.07 34.61 -40.80
C ILE A 473 -11.42 35.94 -41.49
N ALA A 474 -10.48 36.88 -41.57
CA ALA A 474 -10.72 38.20 -42.17
C ALA A 474 -11.16 38.08 -43.64
N ARG A 475 -10.57 37.15 -44.40
CA ARG A 475 -10.98 36.90 -45.79
C ARG A 475 -12.38 36.28 -45.89
N ALA A 476 -12.73 35.37 -44.98
CA ALA A 476 -14.07 34.80 -44.94
C ALA A 476 -15.11 35.86 -44.57
N ASP A 477 -14.77 36.79 -43.68
CA ASP A 477 -15.64 37.91 -43.28
C ASP A 477 -15.85 38.90 -44.45
N GLU A 478 -14.79 39.24 -45.20
CA GLU A 478 -14.92 40.03 -46.43
C GLU A 478 -15.84 39.37 -47.46
N ALA A 479 -15.76 38.04 -47.60
CA ALA A 479 -16.65 37.27 -48.46
C ALA A 479 -18.09 37.29 -47.93
N LEU A 480 -18.29 37.13 -46.62
CA LEU A 480 -19.61 37.22 -45.99
C LEU A 480 -20.25 38.59 -46.23
N TYR A 481 -19.46 39.66 -46.14
CA TYR A 481 -19.93 41.01 -46.47
C TYR A 481 -20.42 41.11 -47.91
N ARG A 482 -19.70 40.51 -48.88
CA ARG A 482 -20.15 40.43 -50.28
C ARG A 482 -21.46 39.66 -50.43
N ALA A 483 -21.61 38.53 -49.74
CA ALA A 483 -22.86 37.76 -49.74
C ALA A 483 -24.05 38.58 -49.21
N LYS A 484 -23.86 39.31 -48.11
CA LYS A 484 -24.89 40.21 -47.55
C LYS A 484 -25.23 41.35 -48.51
N ALA A 485 -24.23 41.94 -49.17
CA ALA A 485 -24.42 43.02 -50.14
C ALA A 485 -25.12 42.56 -51.44
N ALA A 486 -24.97 41.29 -51.81
CA ALA A 486 -25.60 40.68 -53.00
C ALA A 486 -27.09 40.36 -52.81
N GLY A 487 -27.69 40.70 -51.66
CA GLY A 487 -29.10 40.45 -51.38
C GLY A 487 -29.36 39.40 -50.29
N ARG A 488 -28.32 38.96 -49.56
CA ARG A 488 -28.38 37.92 -48.52
C ARG A 488 -28.78 36.54 -49.05
N ASN A 489 -28.88 35.54 -48.17
CA ASN A 489 -29.18 34.16 -48.54
C ASN A 489 -28.28 33.67 -49.70
N HIS A 490 -26.98 33.93 -49.57
CA HIS A 490 -26.01 33.73 -50.63
C HIS A 490 -24.68 33.23 -50.08
N VAL A 491 -23.94 32.51 -50.91
CA VAL A 491 -22.59 32.03 -50.63
C VAL A 491 -21.60 32.84 -51.46
N SER A 492 -20.56 33.38 -50.82
CA SER A 492 -19.51 34.15 -51.51
C SER A 492 -18.11 33.69 -51.09
N LEU A 493 -17.14 33.96 -51.96
CA LEU A 493 -15.71 33.66 -51.82
C LEU A 493 -14.91 34.95 -51.80
#